data_AF-A0A0N4T7L4-F1
#
_entry.id   AF-A0A0N4T7L4-F1
#
_cell.length_a   1.000
_cell.length_b   1.000
_cell.length_c   1.000
_cell.angle_alpha   90.00
_cell.angle_beta   90.00
_cell.angle_gamma   90.00
#
_symmetry.space_group_name_H-M   'P 1'
#
loop_
_entity.id
_entity.type
_entity.pdbx_description
1 polymer ?
#
loop_
_entity_poly.entity_id
_entity_poly.type
_entity_poly.pdbx_seq_one_letter_code
_entity_poly.pdbx_strand_id
1 'polypeptide(L)'
;MQDDDCSCDGYMDSIYTLSVSSVTEGGTSPWYAERCAATLTSTFSNDHYDKQMIATTDIENKCTGTFAGTSASAPMAAAIIALGLDANPSLTWRDVQHITVWTSDPMPLLNINNGWNKNARGLLVNSHFGFGLMDASAFVTVAKTWKNVPAQHACTTIFPTFSKREINDKSVTVIKFQTDGCMGQKNEINFLEHIQLVLDAYYPIRGHLSILIISPKGTKTQLLSVRRRDKSSAGFQHWPFMSVHTWGENPRGIWQLHIEDKVNWLNLSLTVALLIF
;
A
#
# COMPACT_ATOMS: atom_id res chain seq x y z
N MET A 1 -16.72 -1.69 7.56
CA MET A 1 -15.82 -0.77 6.85
C MET A 1 -15.23 0.29 7.75
N GLN A 2 -15.97 0.93 8.68
CA GLN A 2 -15.31 1.83 9.63
C GLN A 2 -14.27 1.07 10.48
N ASP A 3 -13.02 1.55 10.46
CA ASP A 3 -11.82 0.94 11.06
C ASP A 3 -11.35 -0.39 10.40
N ASP A 4 -11.69 -0.65 9.13
CA ASP A 4 -11.03 -1.73 8.36
C ASP A 4 -9.74 -1.25 7.68
N ASP A 5 -8.90 -2.20 7.29
CA ASP A 5 -7.58 -1.95 6.71
C ASP A 5 -7.36 -2.87 5.51
N CYS A 6 -7.14 -2.30 4.33
CA CYS A 6 -7.05 -3.08 3.10
C CYS A 6 -5.83 -3.99 3.03
N SER A 7 -4.88 -3.87 3.97
CA SER A 7 -3.78 -4.84 4.12
C SER A 7 -4.28 -6.21 4.63
N CYS A 8 -5.55 -6.31 5.04
CA CYS A 8 -6.25 -7.55 5.38
C CYS A 8 -7.09 -8.12 4.22
N ASP A 9 -7.06 -7.48 3.04
CA ASP A 9 -7.61 -7.99 1.79
C ASP A 9 -6.47 -8.47 0.89
N GLY A 10 -6.34 -9.80 0.73
CA GLY A 10 -5.28 -10.40 -0.07
C GLY A 10 -5.33 -10.06 -1.57
N TYR A 11 -6.45 -9.53 -2.08
CA TYR A 11 -6.51 -9.01 -3.44
C TYR A 11 -5.88 -7.63 -3.53
N MET A 12 -6.16 -6.72 -2.59
CA MET A 12 -5.56 -5.38 -2.57
C MET A 12 -4.09 -5.39 -2.14
N ASP A 13 -3.70 -6.34 -1.29
CA ASP A 13 -2.34 -6.46 -0.74
C ASP A 13 -1.40 -7.27 -1.66
N SER A 14 -1.86 -7.66 -2.85
CA SER A 14 -1.05 -8.39 -3.84
C SER A 14 -0.15 -7.44 -4.63
N ILE A 15 1.10 -7.85 -4.88
CA ILE A 15 2.00 -7.08 -5.77
C ILE A 15 1.52 -7.05 -7.22
N TYR A 16 0.69 -8.02 -7.61
CA TYR A 16 0.21 -8.20 -8.98
C TYR A 16 -1.04 -7.38 -9.32
N THR A 17 -1.63 -6.72 -8.32
CA THR A 17 -2.81 -5.86 -8.47
C THR A 17 -2.41 -4.40 -8.32
N LEU A 18 -2.89 -3.55 -9.22
CA LEU A 18 -2.75 -2.11 -9.08
C LEU A 18 -3.90 -1.61 -8.21
N SER A 19 -3.62 -1.43 -6.92
CA SER A 19 -4.61 -1.04 -5.91
C SER A 19 -4.93 0.46 -5.97
N VAL A 20 -6.21 0.78 -6.16
CA VAL A 20 -6.72 2.14 -6.39
C VAL A 20 -7.68 2.52 -5.27
N SER A 21 -7.41 3.64 -4.62
CA SER A 21 -8.30 4.24 -3.62
C SER A 21 -9.13 5.38 -4.23
N SER A 22 -9.91 6.08 -3.40
CA SER A 22 -10.86 7.10 -3.82
C SER A 22 -10.56 8.47 -3.23
N VAL A 23 -10.84 9.50 -4.02
CA VAL A 23 -10.76 10.91 -3.65
C VAL A 23 -12.13 11.54 -3.90
N THR A 24 -12.65 12.30 -2.94
CA THR A 24 -13.87 13.09 -3.16
C THR A 24 -13.61 14.26 -4.10
N GLU A 25 -14.64 14.87 -4.67
CA GLU A 25 -14.51 16.13 -5.42
C GLU A 25 -13.78 17.23 -4.63
N GLY A 26 -13.99 17.27 -3.30
CA GLY A 26 -13.31 18.20 -2.39
C GLY A 26 -11.86 17.83 -2.04
N GLY A 27 -11.30 16.79 -2.65
CA GLY A 27 -9.93 16.35 -2.41
C GLY A 27 -9.72 15.61 -1.10
N THR A 28 -10.76 15.10 -0.43
CA THR A 28 -10.68 14.36 0.84
C THR A 28 -10.79 12.84 0.64
N SER A 29 -10.40 12.06 1.64
CA SER A 29 -10.70 10.62 1.68
C SER A 29 -12.18 10.44 2.01
N PRO A 30 -12.96 9.70 1.19
CA PRO A 30 -14.35 9.42 1.53
C PRO A 30 -14.44 8.47 2.73
N TRP A 31 -15.58 8.49 3.42
CA TRP A 31 -15.82 7.74 4.67
C TRP A 31 -15.74 6.22 4.53
N TYR A 32 -15.91 5.70 3.31
CA TYR A 32 -15.85 4.28 2.98
C TYR A 32 -14.46 3.82 2.53
N ALA A 33 -13.54 4.74 2.19
CA ALA A 33 -12.23 4.35 1.69
C ALA A 33 -11.36 3.77 2.80
N GLU A 34 -10.90 2.54 2.58
CA GLU A 34 -9.95 1.87 3.45
C GLU A 34 -8.54 2.39 3.17
N ARG A 35 -7.71 2.40 4.22
CA ARG A 35 -6.31 2.77 4.11
C ARG A 35 -5.45 1.52 4.22
N CYS A 36 -4.36 1.46 3.48
CA CYS A 36 -3.31 0.46 3.63
C CYS A 36 -2.04 0.93 2.91
N ALA A 37 -0.93 0.27 3.22
CA ALA A 37 0.35 0.58 2.61
C ALA A 37 0.51 0.06 1.17
N ALA A 38 -0.46 -0.75 0.72
CA ALA A 38 -0.56 -1.35 -0.61
C ALA A 38 -1.22 -0.46 -1.67
N THR A 39 -1.97 0.57 -1.26
CA THR A 39 -2.60 1.53 -2.19
C THR A 39 -1.55 2.24 -3.03
N LEU A 40 -1.63 2.11 -4.35
CA LEU A 40 -0.66 2.71 -5.28
C LEU A 40 -1.04 4.14 -5.67
N THR A 41 -2.32 4.38 -5.94
CA THR A 41 -2.83 5.67 -6.41
C THR A 41 -4.30 5.83 -6.04
N SER A 42 -4.87 6.99 -6.35
CA SER A 42 -6.31 7.24 -6.24
C SER A 42 -6.87 7.89 -7.49
N THR A 43 -8.16 7.70 -7.71
CA THR A 43 -8.96 8.50 -8.65
C THR A 43 -10.16 9.09 -7.94
N PHE A 44 -10.91 9.94 -8.63
CA PHE A 44 -12.13 10.50 -8.05
C PHE A 44 -13.19 9.43 -7.79
N SER A 45 -14.06 9.69 -6.83
CA SER A 45 -15.32 8.99 -6.61
C SER A 45 -16.29 9.94 -5.90
N ASN A 46 -17.39 9.41 -5.37
CA ASN A 46 -18.38 10.20 -4.66
C ASN A 46 -17.94 10.58 -3.24
N ASP A 47 -18.49 11.68 -2.74
CA ASP A 47 -18.43 12.08 -1.33
C ASP A 47 -19.68 11.59 -0.58
N HIS A 48 -20.65 12.47 -0.35
CA HIS A 48 -21.97 12.19 0.22
C HIS A 48 -23.07 12.21 -0.86
N TYR A 49 -24.23 11.64 -0.55
CA TYR A 49 -25.37 11.52 -1.48
C TYR A 49 -25.93 12.86 -1.99
N ASP A 50 -25.61 13.97 -1.32
CA ASP A 50 -25.98 15.34 -1.67
C ASP A 50 -24.95 16.06 -2.56
N LYS A 51 -23.82 15.41 -2.86
CA LYS A 51 -22.75 15.93 -3.73
C LYS A 51 -22.66 15.16 -5.04
N GLN A 52 -21.80 15.64 -5.94
CA GLN A 52 -21.57 15.02 -7.23
C GLN A 52 -21.05 13.58 -7.05
N MET A 53 -21.66 12.65 -7.78
CA MET A 53 -21.27 11.24 -7.83
C MET A 53 -20.81 10.89 -9.25
N ILE A 54 -20.47 9.61 -9.49
CA ILE A 54 -19.97 9.19 -10.81
C ILE A 54 -21.14 8.93 -11.75
N ALA A 55 -21.13 9.63 -12.88
CA ALA A 55 -22.06 9.43 -13.98
C ALA A 55 -21.53 8.35 -14.93
N THR A 56 -22.36 7.34 -15.22
CA THR A 56 -22.00 6.24 -16.12
C THR A 56 -23.26 5.56 -16.70
N THR A 57 -23.08 4.59 -17.57
CA THR A 57 -24.16 3.74 -18.09
C THR A 57 -24.69 2.78 -17.03
N ASP A 58 -25.96 2.40 -17.13
CA ASP A 58 -26.64 1.48 -16.22
C ASP A 58 -27.42 0.40 -17.01
N ILE A 59 -27.86 -0.65 -16.31
CA ILE A 59 -28.63 -1.76 -16.88
C ILE A 59 -29.92 -1.26 -17.57
N GLU A 60 -30.48 -2.09 -18.44
CA GLU A 60 -31.71 -1.77 -19.18
C GLU A 60 -31.60 -0.52 -20.06
N ASN A 61 -30.41 -0.26 -20.61
CA ASN A 61 -30.11 0.90 -21.46
C ASN A 61 -30.40 2.24 -20.76
N LYS A 62 -30.05 2.32 -19.48
CA LYS A 62 -30.21 3.53 -18.66
C LYS A 62 -28.86 4.20 -18.42
N CYS A 63 -28.91 5.36 -17.79
CA CYS A 63 -27.74 6.03 -17.23
C CYS A 63 -27.97 6.19 -15.74
N THR A 64 -26.88 6.14 -14.97
CA THR A 64 -26.89 6.46 -13.55
C THR A 64 -26.00 7.66 -13.29
N GLY A 65 -26.46 8.55 -12.41
CA GLY A 65 -25.66 9.65 -11.87
C GLY A 65 -25.22 9.40 -10.43
N THR A 66 -25.38 8.17 -9.93
CA THR A 66 -25.20 7.83 -8.51
C THR A 66 -24.26 6.63 -8.31
N PHE A 67 -23.40 6.32 -9.28
CA PHE A 67 -22.39 5.28 -9.09
C PHE A 67 -21.34 5.75 -8.07
N ALA A 68 -20.92 4.85 -7.18
CA ALA A 68 -20.27 5.21 -5.92
C ALA A 68 -19.26 4.17 -5.44
N GLY A 69 -18.46 4.56 -4.45
CA GLY A 69 -17.52 3.70 -3.76
C GLY A 69 -16.15 3.63 -4.45
N THR A 70 -15.24 2.88 -3.83
CA THR A 70 -13.94 2.52 -4.44
C THR A 70 -14.12 1.75 -5.76
N SER A 71 -15.25 1.04 -5.91
CA SER A 71 -15.65 0.39 -7.16
C SER A 71 -15.84 1.34 -8.34
N ALA A 72 -16.08 2.64 -8.10
CA ALA A 72 -16.13 3.64 -9.16
C ALA A 72 -14.75 4.19 -9.53
N SER A 73 -13.79 4.14 -8.61
CA SER A 73 -12.41 4.58 -8.83
C SER A 73 -11.62 3.63 -9.71
N ALA A 74 -11.69 2.33 -9.45
CA ALA A 74 -10.91 1.33 -10.18
C ALA A 74 -11.15 1.36 -11.72
N PRO A 75 -12.39 1.48 -12.25
CA PRO A 75 -12.63 1.64 -13.68
C PRO A 75 -12.02 2.90 -14.29
N MET A 76 -11.94 4.01 -13.55
CA MET A 76 -11.29 5.23 -14.03
C MET A 76 -9.77 5.04 -14.17
N ALA A 77 -9.13 4.43 -13.18
CA ALA A 77 -7.72 4.07 -13.29
C ALA A 77 -7.48 3.11 -14.45
N ALA A 78 -8.35 2.10 -14.63
CA ALA A 78 -8.27 1.17 -15.76
C ALA A 78 -8.37 1.89 -17.12
N ALA A 79 -9.24 2.90 -17.25
CA ALA A 79 -9.35 3.72 -18.45
C ALA A 79 -8.06 4.53 -18.72
N ILE A 80 -7.44 5.11 -17.69
CA ILE A 80 -6.17 5.83 -17.84
C ILE A 80 -5.05 4.88 -18.27
N ILE A 81 -4.98 3.68 -17.68
CA ILE A 81 -4.01 2.65 -18.06
C ILE A 81 -4.24 2.24 -19.52
N ALA A 82 -5.49 2.08 -19.96
CA ALA A 82 -5.81 1.75 -21.35
C ALA A 82 -5.30 2.84 -22.32
N LEU A 83 -5.44 4.12 -21.99
CA LEU A 83 -4.86 5.21 -22.79
C LEU A 83 -3.33 5.13 -22.87
N GLY A 84 -2.66 4.78 -21.77
CA GLY A 84 -1.21 4.61 -21.79
C GLY A 84 -0.74 3.38 -22.55
N LEU A 85 -1.49 2.28 -22.49
CA LEU A 85 -1.23 1.06 -23.28
C LEU A 85 -1.49 1.29 -24.77
N ASP A 86 -2.48 2.11 -25.14
CA ASP A 86 -2.68 2.54 -26.53
C ASP A 86 -1.49 3.37 -27.02
N ALA A 87 -0.99 4.28 -26.18
CA ALA A 87 0.18 5.09 -26.50
C ALA A 87 1.50 4.28 -26.53
N ASN A 88 1.61 3.20 -25.75
CA ASN A 88 2.74 2.30 -25.75
C ASN A 88 2.31 0.85 -25.40
N PRO A 89 2.05 0.01 -26.43
CA PRO A 89 1.61 -1.36 -26.23
C PRO A 89 2.69 -2.30 -25.64
N SER A 90 3.96 -1.86 -25.53
CA SER A 90 5.04 -2.71 -25.01
C SER A 90 5.22 -2.63 -23.50
N LEU A 91 4.44 -1.80 -22.79
CA LEU A 91 4.51 -1.69 -21.33
C LEU A 91 4.17 -3.02 -20.67
N THR A 92 5.03 -3.48 -19.75
CA THR A 92 4.71 -4.61 -18.87
C THR A 92 3.82 -4.15 -17.72
N TRP A 93 3.25 -5.11 -16.99
CA TRP A 93 2.46 -4.83 -15.79
C TRP A 93 3.24 -4.00 -14.74
N ARG A 94 4.56 -4.23 -14.60
CA ARG A 94 5.43 -3.45 -13.71
C ARG A 94 5.67 -2.05 -14.25
N ASP A 95 5.84 -1.89 -15.56
CA ASP A 95 6.00 -0.56 -16.15
C ASP A 95 4.78 0.31 -15.89
N VAL A 96 3.57 -0.26 -16.01
CA VAL A 96 2.32 0.43 -15.67
C VAL A 96 2.32 0.91 -14.21
N GLN A 97 2.76 0.07 -13.25
CA GLN A 97 2.88 0.49 -11.86
C GLN A 97 3.94 1.59 -11.68
N HIS A 98 5.14 1.45 -12.26
CA HIS A 98 6.18 2.47 -12.18
C HIS A 98 5.70 3.82 -12.71
N ILE A 99 5.11 3.87 -13.91
CA ILE A 99 4.57 5.11 -14.47
C ILE A 99 3.52 5.69 -13.50
N THR A 100 2.62 4.85 -12.97
CA THR A 100 1.62 5.30 -11.99
C THR A 100 2.26 5.97 -10.77
N VAL A 101 3.32 5.39 -10.20
CA VAL A 101 4.06 5.96 -9.07
C VAL A 101 4.70 7.30 -9.43
N TRP A 102 5.33 7.41 -10.60
CA TRP A 102 6.05 8.61 -11.01
C TRP A 102 5.15 9.74 -11.51
N THR A 103 3.92 9.44 -11.94
CA THR A 103 3.00 10.42 -12.53
C THR A 103 1.75 10.71 -11.70
N SER A 104 1.51 10.01 -10.59
CA SER A 104 0.42 10.39 -9.67
C SER A 104 0.76 11.73 -9.02
N ASP A 105 -0.24 12.62 -8.94
CA ASP A 105 -0.08 13.96 -8.40
C ASP A 105 -0.61 14.06 -6.96
N PRO A 106 0.26 14.19 -5.96
CA PRO A 106 -0.17 14.38 -4.57
C PRO A 106 -0.61 15.82 -4.31
N MET A 107 -0.20 16.80 -5.12
CA MET A 107 -0.34 18.24 -4.82
C MET A 107 -1.77 18.69 -4.52
N PRO A 108 -2.82 18.24 -5.25
CA PRO A 108 -4.20 18.62 -4.96
C PRO A 108 -4.68 18.14 -3.59
N LEU A 109 -4.00 17.17 -2.98
CA LEU A 109 -4.43 16.46 -1.77
C LEU A 109 -3.59 16.82 -0.53
N LEU A 110 -2.43 17.49 -0.70
CA LEU A 110 -1.46 17.71 0.39
C LEU A 110 -1.98 18.58 1.53
N ASN A 111 -2.61 19.71 1.22
CA ASN A 111 -2.98 20.71 2.23
C ASN A 111 -4.32 20.40 2.91
N ILE A 112 -5.06 19.42 2.41
CA ILE A 112 -6.41 19.05 2.87
C ILE A 112 -6.34 17.79 3.73
N ASN A 113 -5.36 16.92 3.49
CA ASN A 113 -5.25 15.62 4.14
C ASN A 113 -3.97 15.50 4.96
N ASN A 114 -4.08 14.87 6.11
CA ASN A 114 -2.93 14.51 6.94
C ASN A 114 -2.35 13.15 6.52
N GLY A 115 -1.16 12.83 7.03
CA GLY A 115 -0.56 11.50 6.88
C GLY A 115 0.33 11.31 5.65
N TRP A 116 0.61 12.37 4.91
CA TRP A 116 1.63 12.36 3.86
C TRP A 116 3.03 12.13 4.46
N ASN A 117 3.74 11.18 3.89
CA ASN A 117 5.13 10.89 4.21
C ASN A 117 5.98 11.06 2.95
N LYS A 118 7.16 11.68 3.08
CA LYS A 118 8.13 11.74 2.00
C LYS A 118 9.14 10.61 2.19
N ASN A 119 9.14 9.65 1.28
CA ASN A 119 10.06 8.53 1.32
C ASN A 119 11.50 8.97 0.99
N ALA A 120 12.49 8.09 1.13
CA ALA A 120 13.89 8.46 0.94
C ALA A 120 14.27 8.71 -0.53
N ARG A 121 13.42 8.32 -1.49
CA ARG A 121 13.58 8.68 -2.90
C ARG A 121 13.00 10.07 -3.21
N GLY A 122 12.26 10.66 -2.27
CA GLY A 122 11.64 11.96 -2.36
C GLY A 122 10.19 11.94 -2.84
N LEU A 123 9.58 10.76 -2.96
CA LEU A 123 8.18 10.59 -3.34
C LEU A 123 7.28 10.81 -2.12
N LEU A 124 6.19 11.55 -2.32
CA LEU A 124 5.15 11.73 -1.31
C LEU A 124 4.16 10.57 -1.42
N VAL A 125 3.86 9.94 -0.29
CA VAL A 125 2.96 8.79 -0.21
C VAL A 125 2.05 8.89 1.01
N ASN A 126 0.82 8.40 0.89
CA ASN A 126 -0.20 8.40 1.94
C ASN A 126 -1.00 7.10 1.89
N SER A 127 -1.25 6.45 3.02
CA SER A 127 -2.00 5.17 3.06
C SER A 127 -3.45 5.27 2.57
N HIS A 128 -4.03 6.47 2.48
CA HIS A 128 -5.35 6.69 1.87
C HIS A 128 -5.27 6.93 0.35
N PHE A 129 -4.17 7.47 -0.16
CA PHE A 129 -4.09 8.00 -1.53
C PHE A 129 -2.96 7.41 -2.38
N GLY A 130 -2.17 6.49 -1.83
CA GLY A 130 -0.93 6.04 -2.44
C GLY A 130 -0.03 7.23 -2.76
N PHE A 131 0.47 7.29 -4.00
CA PHE A 131 1.31 8.37 -4.49
C PHE A 131 0.54 9.63 -4.93
N GLY A 132 -0.79 9.64 -4.89
CA GLY A 132 -1.61 10.79 -5.23
C GLY A 132 -2.74 10.47 -6.20
N LEU A 133 -3.30 11.53 -6.79
CA LEU A 133 -4.35 11.41 -7.80
C LEU A 133 -3.74 11.02 -9.14
N MET A 134 -4.31 10.02 -9.81
CA MET A 134 -3.80 9.56 -11.11
C MET A 134 -4.02 10.65 -12.18
N ASP A 135 -2.94 11.13 -12.79
CA ASP A 135 -2.97 12.12 -13.89
C ASP A 135 -2.85 11.41 -15.24
N ALA A 136 -3.95 11.43 -16.03
CA ALA A 136 -4.00 10.79 -17.34
C ALA A 136 -3.03 11.40 -18.36
N SER A 137 -2.86 12.72 -18.34
CA SER A 137 -1.98 13.43 -19.26
C SER A 137 -0.51 13.09 -18.96
N ALA A 138 -0.13 13.15 -17.69
CA ALA A 138 1.22 12.78 -17.26
C ALA A 138 1.51 11.30 -17.52
N PHE A 139 0.57 10.41 -17.20
CA PHE A 139 0.70 8.97 -17.44
C PHE A 139 0.97 8.66 -18.91
N VAL A 140 0.12 9.17 -19.82
CA VAL A 140 0.26 8.95 -21.27
C VAL A 140 1.54 9.60 -21.82
N THR A 141 1.90 10.79 -21.33
CA THR A 141 3.12 11.49 -21.77
C THR A 141 4.38 10.69 -21.43
N VAL A 142 4.46 10.15 -20.21
CA VAL A 142 5.58 9.30 -19.79
C VAL A 142 5.55 7.97 -20.53
N ALA A 143 4.37 7.34 -20.68
CA ALA A 143 4.21 6.06 -21.38
C ALA A 143 4.81 6.05 -22.79
N LYS A 144 4.60 7.12 -23.57
CA LYS A 144 5.11 7.26 -24.96
C LYS A 144 6.63 7.11 -25.09
N THR A 145 7.37 7.47 -24.06
CA THR A 145 8.85 7.47 -24.07
C THR A 145 9.44 6.52 -23.04
N TRP A 146 8.59 5.76 -22.35
CA TRP A 146 9.01 4.86 -21.29
C TRP A 146 9.87 3.73 -21.83
N LYS A 147 10.99 3.49 -21.15
CA LYS A 147 11.84 2.32 -21.39
C LYS A 147 11.51 1.28 -20.33
N ASN A 148 11.15 0.08 -20.77
CA ASN A 148 10.79 -1.02 -19.88
C ASN A 148 11.85 -1.25 -18.79
N VAL A 149 11.37 -1.48 -17.57
CA VAL A 149 12.22 -1.85 -16.44
C VAL A 149 12.84 -3.25 -16.65
N PRO A 150 14.00 -3.53 -16.04
CA PRO A 150 14.60 -4.87 -16.08
C PRO A 150 13.69 -5.94 -15.49
N ALA A 151 14.05 -7.22 -15.67
CA ALA A 151 13.34 -8.34 -15.05
C ALA A 151 13.24 -8.16 -13.52
N GLN A 152 12.10 -8.57 -12.96
CA GLN A 152 11.85 -8.49 -11.51
C GLN A 152 12.75 -9.49 -10.79
N HIS A 153 13.31 -9.07 -9.65
CA HIS A 153 14.00 -9.96 -8.72
C HIS A 153 13.23 -10.03 -7.41
N ALA A 154 13.48 -11.06 -6.62
CA ALA A 154 12.94 -11.18 -5.26
C ALA A 154 14.07 -11.60 -4.33
N CYS A 155 14.28 -10.83 -3.27
CA CYS A 155 15.25 -11.16 -2.22
C CYS A 155 14.51 -11.37 -0.90
N THR A 156 14.71 -12.54 -0.30
CA THR A 156 14.07 -12.92 0.95
C THR A 156 15.08 -12.86 2.08
N THR A 157 14.75 -12.11 3.13
CA THR A 157 15.48 -12.14 4.40
C THR A 157 14.60 -12.82 5.44
N ILE A 158 15.01 -14.02 5.88
CA ILE A 158 14.33 -14.75 6.96
C ILE A 158 14.89 -14.25 8.29
N PHE A 159 14.00 -13.94 9.23
CA PHE A 159 14.41 -13.44 10.53
C PHE A 159 14.49 -14.58 11.56
N PRO A 160 15.43 -14.51 12.52
CA PRO A 160 15.53 -15.49 13.59
C PRO A 160 14.25 -15.51 14.42
N THR A 161 13.98 -16.66 15.02
CA THR A 161 12.80 -16.93 15.85
C THR A 161 12.63 -15.86 16.93
N PHE A 162 11.45 -15.25 17.03
CA PHE A 162 11.15 -14.30 18.09
C PHE A 162 11.00 -15.06 19.42
N SER A 163 11.93 -14.83 20.35
CA SER A 163 11.71 -15.21 21.74
C SER A 163 10.47 -14.49 22.24
N LYS A 164 9.50 -15.22 22.82
CA LYS A 164 8.28 -14.63 23.41
C LYS A 164 8.63 -13.41 24.23
N ARG A 165 7.96 -12.28 23.97
CA ARG A 165 8.06 -11.07 24.78
C ARG A 165 6.66 -10.70 25.24
N GLU A 166 6.56 -10.31 26.51
CA GLU A 166 5.38 -9.60 26.99
C GLU A 166 5.33 -8.25 26.27
N ILE A 167 4.25 -8.02 25.51
CA ILE A 167 3.94 -6.71 25.00
C ILE A 167 3.04 -6.07 26.05
N ASN A 168 3.53 -5.03 26.71
CA ASN A 168 2.67 -4.18 27.54
C ASN A 168 2.15 -3.01 26.71
N ASP A 169 1.03 -2.44 27.15
CA ASP A 169 0.37 -1.26 26.58
C ASP A 169 1.24 0.02 26.57
N LYS A 170 2.44 -0.03 27.17
CA LYS A 170 3.38 1.09 27.34
C LYS A 170 4.66 0.96 26.54
N SER A 171 4.93 -0.15 25.85
CA SER A 171 6.18 -0.37 25.14
C SER A 171 5.97 -0.90 23.73
N VAL A 172 6.61 -0.21 22.79
CA VAL A 172 6.70 -0.65 21.40
C VAL A 172 7.73 -1.76 21.32
N THR A 173 7.33 -2.93 20.81
CA THR A 173 8.29 -3.99 20.52
C THR A 173 8.98 -3.67 19.20
N VAL A 174 10.27 -3.35 19.28
CA VAL A 174 11.10 -3.06 18.10
C VAL A 174 11.98 -4.26 17.78
N ILE A 175 11.77 -4.85 16.61
CA ILE A 175 12.60 -5.91 16.02
C ILE A 175 13.45 -5.26 14.94
N LYS A 176 14.77 -5.36 15.07
CA LYS A 176 15.72 -4.85 14.08
C LYS A 176 16.28 -6.01 13.28
N PHE A 177 16.35 -5.85 11.97
CA PHE A 177 16.95 -6.86 11.11
C PHE A 177 17.74 -6.21 9.97
N GLN A 178 18.84 -6.85 9.63
CA GLN A 178 19.76 -6.41 8.61
C GLN A 178 19.47 -7.17 7.31
N THR A 179 19.39 -6.45 6.20
CA THR A 179 19.44 -7.04 4.86
C THR A 179 20.52 -6.35 4.03
N ASP A 180 21.17 -7.11 3.16
CA ASP A 180 22.14 -6.62 2.18
C ASP A 180 21.53 -6.50 0.78
N GLY A 181 20.23 -6.74 0.64
CA GLY A 181 19.54 -6.74 -0.64
C GLY A 181 20.03 -7.83 -1.59
N CYS A 182 20.49 -8.97 -1.06
CA CYS A 182 21.06 -10.08 -1.82
C CYS A 182 22.26 -9.65 -2.69
N MET A 183 23.08 -8.73 -2.15
CA MET A 183 24.23 -8.16 -2.85
C MET A 183 25.18 -9.24 -3.38
N GLY A 184 25.56 -9.11 -4.65
CA GLY A 184 26.43 -10.05 -5.35
C GLY A 184 25.75 -11.32 -5.84
N GLN A 185 24.43 -11.49 -5.63
CA GLN A 185 23.65 -12.63 -6.08
C GLN A 185 22.82 -12.29 -7.32
N LYS A 186 22.26 -13.32 -7.99
CA LYS A 186 21.42 -13.13 -9.20
C LYS A 186 20.14 -12.33 -8.92
N ASN A 187 19.65 -12.37 -7.68
CA ASN A 187 18.45 -11.68 -7.22
C ASN A 187 18.79 -10.41 -6.40
N GLU A 188 19.93 -9.78 -6.69
CA GLU A 188 20.30 -8.50 -6.06
C GLU A 188 19.25 -7.42 -6.36
N ILE A 189 18.88 -6.66 -5.32
CA ILE A 189 17.94 -5.54 -5.41
C ILE A 189 18.63 -4.27 -4.94
N ASN A 190 18.69 -3.29 -5.85
CA ASN A 190 19.27 -1.97 -5.59
C ASN A 190 18.21 -0.87 -5.42
N PHE A 191 17.01 -1.08 -5.96
CA PHE A 191 15.88 -0.17 -5.91
C PHE A 191 14.60 -0.99 -5.69
N LEU A 192 13.85 -0.66 -4.65
CA LEU A 192 12.62 -1.35 -4.29
C LEU A 192 11.47 -1.01 -5.22
N GLU A 193 10.60 -1.98 -5.44
CA GLU A 193 9.25 -1.82 -5.99
C GLU A 193 8.23 -2.11 -4.86
N HIS A 194 8.19 -3.36 -4.42
CA HIS A 194 7.30 -3.83 -3.37
C HIS A 194 8.09 -4.38 -2.20
N ILE A 195 7.50 -4.30 -1.01
CA ILE A 195 7.94 -5.09 0.14
C ILE A 195 6.77 -5.93 0.63
N GLN A 196 7.05 -7.15 1.11
CA GLN A 196 6.08 -7.99 1.80
C GLN A 196 6.66 -8.48 3.13
N LEU A 197 6.00 -8.13 4.22
CA LEU A 197 6.28 -8.65 5.54
C LEU A 197 5.38 -9.87 5.80
N VAL A 198 5.92 -11.07 5.57
CA VAL A 198 5.21 -12.31 5.86
C VAL A 198 5.25 -12.58 7.35
N LEU A 199 4.09 -12.55 8.00
CA LEU A 199 3.94 -12.68 9.43
C LEU A 199 3.15 -13.94 9.82
N ASP A 200 3.76 -14.74 10.69
CA ASP A 200 3.06 -15.67 11.57
C ASP A 200 3.01 -15.04 12.97
N ALA A 201 1.82 -14.76 13.47
CA ALA A 201 1.64 -14.18 14.79
C ALA A 201 0.47 -14.83 15.49
N TYR A 202 0.71 -15.42 16.67
CA TYR A 202 -0.34 -15.92 17.53
C TYR A 202 -0.72 -14.83 18.52
N TYR A 203 -1.96 -14.35 18.44
CA TYR A 203 -2.45 -13.32 19.35
C TYR A 203 -3.93 -13.51 19.69
N PRO A 204 -4.34 -13.38 20.97
CA PRO A 204 -5.72 -13.67 21.38
C PRO A 204 -6.77 -12.72 20.78
N ILE A 205 -6.39 -11.47 20.48
CA ILE A 205 -7.28 -10.50 19.84
C ILE A 205 -6.53 -9.75 18.74
N ARG A 206 -6.58 -10.32 17.53
CA ARG A 206 -5.82 -9.85 16.37
C ARG A 206 -6.00 -8.38 16.04
N GLY A 207 -7.21 -7.84 16.17
CA GLY A 207 -7.50 -6.44 15.85
C GLY A 207 -6.84 -5.40 16.76
N HIS A 208 -6.23 -5.83 17.87
CA HIS A 208 -5.49 -4.93 18.76
C HIS A 208 -4.06 -4.65 18.29
N LEU A 209 -3.56 -5.46 17.36
CA LEU A 209 -2.21 -5.32 16.82
C LEU A 209 -2.12 -4.11 15.88
N SER A 210 -1.05 -3.36 16.04
CA SER A 210 -0.60 -2.33 15.10
C SER A 210 0.81 -2.67 14.65
N ILE A 211 1.03 -2.69 13.34
CA ILE A 211 2.31 -3.06 12.73
C ILE A 211 2.83 -1.88 11.90
N LEU A 212 4.02 -1.42 12.25
CA LEU A 212 4.74 -0.37 11.53
C LEU A 212 6.12 -0.89 11.13
N ILE A 213 6.54 -0.62 9.91
CA ILE A 213 7.87 -0.94 9.41
C ILE A 213 8.63 0.36 9.09
N ILE A 214 9.93 0.37 9.37
CA ILE A 214 10.84 1.49 9.06
C ILE A 214 11.94 0.98 8.15
N SER A 215 12.10 1.61 6.99
CA SER A 215 13.19 1.31 6.04
C SER A 215 14.56 1.74 6.58
N PRO A 216 15.68 1.23 6.04
CA PRO A 216 17.04 1.66 6.44
C PRO A 216 17.30 3.15 6.22
N LYS A 217 16.51 3.78 5.33
CA LYS A 217 16.58 5.21 5.04
C LYS A 217 15.57 6.04 5.85
N GLY A 218 14.79 5.39 6.72
CA GLY A 218 13.94 6.06 7.70
C GLY A 218 12.47 6.22 7.29
N THR A 219 12.06 5.68 6.15
CA THR A 219 10.66 5.75 5.71
C THR A 219 9.79 4.89 6.62
N LYS A 220 8.81 5.51 7.26
CA LYS A 220 7.90 4.86 8.21
C LYS A 220 6.59 4.51 7.50
N THR A 221 6.22 3.24 7.58
CA THR A 221 5.04 2.70 6.90
C THR A 221 4.17 1.91 7.88
N GLN A 222 2.91 2.29 8.00
CA GLN A 222 1.92 1.52 8.75
C GLN A 222 1.42 0.36 7.89
N LEU A 223 1.81 -0.88 8.23
CA LEU A 223 1.40 -2.09 7.50
C LEU A 223 0.06 -2.65 8.00
N LEU A 224 -0.30 -2.39 9.25
CA LEU A 224 -1.60 -2.78 9.79
C LEU A 224 -2.01 -1.79 10.87
N SER A 225 -3.15 -1.14 10.71
CA SER A 225 -3.75 -0.32 11.77
C SER A 225 -4.68 -1.13 12.68
N VAL A 226 -4.97 -0.59 13.87
CA VAL A 226 -5.89 -1.23 14.83
C VAL A 226 -7.27 -1.37 14.22
N ARG A 227 -7.81 -2.59 14.23
CA ARG A 227 -9.15 -2.90 13.75
C ARG A 227 -10.04 -3.27 14.92
N ARG A 228 -10.74 -2.29 15.48
CA ARG A 228 -11.46 -2.42 16.76
C ARG A 228 -12.48 -3.56 16.78
N ARG A 229 -13.07 -3.89 15.62
CA ARG A 229 -14.07 -4.95 15.44
C ARG A 229 -13.48 -6.34 15.22
N ASP A 230 -12.20 -6.46 14.89
CA ASP A 230 -11.54 -7.77 14.73
C ASP A 230 -11.19 -8.37 16.10
N LYS A 231 -12.04 -9.29 16.56
CA LYS A 231 -11.87 -10.03 17.81
C LYS A 231 -11.31 -11.44 17.64
N SER A 232 -10.79 -11.77 16.45
CA SER A 232 -10.29 -13.10 16.16
C SER A 232 -9.05 -13.46 16.98
N SER A 233 -9.00 -14.69 17.47
CA SER A 233 -7.83 -15.29 18.12
C SER A 233 -6.95 -16.10 17.17
N ALA A 234 -7.31 -16.17 15.88
CA ALA A 234 -6.57 -16.93 14.87
C ALA A 234 -5.19 -16.34 14.58
N GLY A 235 -4.97 -15.07 14.96
CA GLY A 235 -3.75 -14.34 14.65
C GLY A 235 -3.52 -14.18 13.14
N PHE A 236 -2.26 -14.07 12.75
CA PHE A 236 -1.82 -14.08 11.35
C PHE A 236 -1.07 -15.38 11.08
N GLN A 237 -1.37 -16.00 9.94
CA GLN A 237 -0.76 -17.25 9.51
C GLN A 237 -0.22 -17.02 8.11
N HIS A 238 1.10 -16.90 8.00
CA HIS A 238 1.82 -16.60 6.75
C HIS A 238 1.22 -15.40 6.00
N TRP A 239 0.78 -14.35 6.72
CA TRP A 239 0.09 -13.21 6.11
C TRP A 239 1.09 -12.22 5.50
N PRO A 240 1.04 -11.90 4.19
CA PRO A 240 2.10 -11.16 3.51
C PRO A 240 1.83 -9.65 3.40
N PHE A 241 1.85 -8.92 4.52
CA PHE A 241 1.56 -7.47 4.53
C PHE A 241 2.43 -6.71 3.52
N MET A 242 1.81 -6.08 2.53
CA MET A 242 2.51 -5.44 1.42
C MET A 242 2.64 -3.93 1.59
N SER A 243 3.71 -3.36 1.05
CA SER A 243 3.79 -1.92 0.87
C SER A 243 4.53 -1.48 -0.38
N VAL A 244 4.05 -0.35 -0.94
CA VAL A 244 4.69 0.41 -2.01
C VAL A 244 5.35 1.71 -1.52
N HIS A 245 5.27 2.06 -0.23
CA HIS A 245 5.72 3.35 0.29
C HIS A 245 7.23 3.59 0.16
N THR A 246 8.00 2.51 0.02
CA THR A 246 9.47 2.56 -0.11
C THR A 246 9.94 2.45 -1.56
N TRP A 247 9.03 2.63 -2.53
CA TRP A 247 9.35 2.57 -3.96
C TRP A 247 10.55 3.43 -4.33
N GLY A 248 11.51 2.83 -5.02
CA GLY A 248 12.76 3.44 -5.47
C GLY A 248 13.85 3.58 -4.39
N GLU A 249 13.61 3.14 -3.15
CA GLU A 249 14.65 3.15 -2.11
C GLU A 249 15.64 2.00 -2.26
N ASN A 250 16.87 2.20 -1.78
CA ASN A 250 17.83 1.11 -1.64
C ASN A 250 17.52 0.31 -0.36
N PRO A 251 17.30 -1.02 -0.45
CA PRO A 251 16.83 -1.80 0.70
C PRO A 251 17.91 -2.14 1.73
N ARG A 252 19.18 -1.81 1.46
CA ARG A 252 20.32 -2.26 2.27
C ARG A 252 20.39 -1.51 3.60
N GLY A 253 20.59 -2.28 4.66
CA GLY A 253 20.77 -1.77 6.02
C GLY A 253 19.78 -2.37 7.01
N ILE A 254 19.59 -1.65 8.11
CA ILE A 254 18.76 -2.08 9.22
C ILE A 254 17.33 -1.61 9.01
N TRP A 255 16.43 -2.55 8.83
CA TRP A 255 14.99 -2.33 8.92
C TRP A 255 14.52 -2.50 10.36
N GLN A 256 13.42 -1.84 10.70
CA GLN A 256 12.82 -1.94 12.03
C GLN A 256 11.35 -2.27 11.92
N LEU A 257 10.92 -3.35 12.56
CA LEU A 257 9.52 -3.72 12.72
C LEU A 257 9.07 -3.34 14.13
N HIS A 258 8.04 -2.50 14.19
CA HIS A 258 7.43 -1.99 15.41
C HIS A 258 6.07 -2.65 15.54
N ILE A 259 5.90 -3.47 16.57
CA ILE A 259 4.64 -4.14 16.88
C ILE A 259 4.14 -3.61 18.22
N GLU A 260 2.88 -3.18 18.22
CA GLU A 260 2.22 -2.62 19.38
C GLU A 260 0.89 -3.32 19.61
N ASP A 261 0.62 -3.66 20.87
CA ASP A 261 -0.75 -3.92 21.33
C ASP A 261 -1.30 -2.62 21.92
N LYS A 262 -2.39 -2.13 21.32
CA LYS A 262 -3.01 -0.87 21.72
C LYS A 262 -4.10 -1.02 22.78
N VAL A 263 -4.45 -2.23 23.24
CA VAL A 263 -5.68 -2.44 24.02
C VAL A 263 -5.57 -3.38 25.24
N ASN A 264 -4.65 -4.37 25.40
CA ASN A 264 -4.36 -5.05 26.71
C ASN A 264 -3.34 -6.23 26.71
N TRP A 265 -2.41 -6.19 27.68
CA TRP A 265 -1.54 -7.22 28.30
C TRP A 265 -1.66 -8.69 27.89
N LEU A 266 -1.07 -9.11 26.76
CA LEU A 266 -0.91 -10.54 26.45
C LEU A 266 0.46 -10.87 25.83
N ASN A 267 0.89 -12.11 26.02
CA ASN A 267 2.11 -12.65 25.46
C ASN A 267 1.98 -12.81 23.94
N LEU A 268 2.88 -12.18 23.17
CA LEU A 268 2.97 -12.37 21.72
C LEU A 268 4.09 -13.36 21.38
N SER A 269 3.82 -14.29 20.46
CA SER A 269 4.84 -15.07 19.76
C SER A 269 4.68 -14.89 18.26
N LEU A 270 5.78 -14.69 17.54
CA LEU A 270 5.75 -14.42 16.12
C LEU A 270 6.96 -14.99 15.36
N THR A 271 6.78 -15.24 14.07
CA THR A 271 7.86 -15.48 13.11
C THR A 271 7.62 -14.56 11.93
N VAL A 272 8.70 -14.01 11.36
CA VAL A 272 8.61 -13.00 10.30
C VAL A 272 9.62 -13.33 9.21
N ALA A 273 9.25 -13.06 7.96
CA ALA A 273 10.18 -12.92 6.85
C ALA A 273 9.88 -11.63 6.08
N LEU A 274 10.90 -10.94 5.59
CA LEU A 274 10.73 -9.81 4.67
C LEU A 274 11.15 -10.27 3.29
N LEU A 275 10.22 -10.15 2.36
CA LEU A 275 10.47 -10.26 0.93
C LEU A 275 10.54 -8.84 0.39
N ILE A 276 11.57 -8.56 -0.38
CA ILE A 276 11.73 -7.31 -1.12
C ILE A 276 11.78 -7.63 -2.61
N PHE A 277 11.15 -6.78 -3.42
CA PHE A 277 11.03 -6.90 -4.87
C PHE A 277 11.65 -5.68 -5.55
#